data_AF-A0A9E5KGK1-F1
#
_entry.id   AF-A0A9E5KGK1-F1
#
_cell.length_a   1.000
_cell.length_b   1.000
_cell.length_c   1.000
_cell.angle_alpha   90.00
_cell.angle_beta   90.00
_cell.angle_gamma   90.00
#
_symmetry.space_group_name_H-M   'P 1'
#
loop_
_entity.id
_entity.type
_entity.pdbx_description
1 polymer ?
#
loop_
_entity_poly.entity_id
_entity_poly.type
_entity_poly.pdbx_seq_one_letter_code
_entity_poly.pdbx_strand_id
1 'polypeptide(L)' 'MKKLAIVFGAALFLTASCAKDYSCKCTTTDSGVAVGSTTSTVTGKKKDAEAACNAGDAAVGTLSVNCEIQ' A
#
# COMPACT_ATOMS: atom_id res chain seq x y z
N MET A 1 -22.46 -2.44 0.55
CA MET A 1 -23.23 -2.93 1.71
C MET A 1 -22.86 -4.38 2.00
N LYS A 2 -22.26 -4.65 3.16
CA LYS A 2 -22.30 -5.90 3.95
C LYS A 2 -21.48 -5.63 5.22
N LYS A 3 -22.14 -5.88 6.35
CA LYS A 3 -21.81 -5.43 7.70
C LYS A 3 -20.65 -6.25 8.25
N LEU A 4 -19.67 -5.61 8.88
CA LEU A 4 -18.78 -6.27 9.84
C LEU A 4 -18.60 -5.35 11.05
N ALA A 5 -19.19 -5.80 12.16
CA ALA A 5 -19.08 -5.22 13.47
C ALA A 5 -17.84 -5.78 14.16
N ILE A 6 -16.95 -4.92 14.66
CA ILE A 6 -15.98 -5.18 15.75
C ILE A 6 -15.76 -3.82 16.42
N VAL A 7 -16.56 -3.45 17.41
CA VAL A 7 -16.27 -3.56 18.86
C VAL A 7 -14.89 -3.02 19.24
N PHE A 8 -14.96 -1.92 19.99
CA PHE A 8 -13.86 -1.25 20.70
C PHE A 8 -12.92 -2.24 21.40
N GLY A 9 -11.66 -2.24 20.98
CA GLY A 9 -10.53 -2.73 21.76
C GLY A 9 -9.56 -1.58 21.96
N ALA A 10 -9.55 -1.01 23.16
CA ALA A 10 -8.58 -0.01 23.55
C ALA A 10 -7.17 -0.58 23.42
N ALA A 11 -6.43 -0.10 22.43
CA ALA A 11 -4.99 -0.10 22.48
C ALA A 11 -4.55 1.35 22.29
N LEU A 12 -4.33 2.03 23.42
CA LEU A 12 -3.32 3.07 23.49
C LEU A 12 -1.99 2.40 23.12
N PHE A 13 -1.74 2.23 21.82
CA PHE A 13 -0.39 2.06 21.32
C PHE A 13 0.28 3.40 21.48
N LEU A 14 0.89 3.54 22.67
CA LEU A 14 2.03 4.36 22.95
C LEU A 14 2.82 4.54 21.65
N THR A 15 3.07 5.81 21.32
CA THR A 15 3.70 6.35 20.12
C THR A 15 5.18 5.97 19.97
N ALA A 16 5.55 4.75 20.37
CA ALA A 16 6.76 4.12 19.87
C ALA A 16 6.66 4.13 18.35
N SER A 17 7.71 4.63 17.71
CA SER A 17 7.91 4.65 16.28
C SER A 17 8.04 3.23 15.73
N CYS A 18 7.01 2.40 15.89
CA CYS A 18 6.95 1.03 15.43
C CYS A 18 6.97 1.08 13.91
N ALA A 19 8.18 1.09 13.36
CA ALA A 19 8.40 0.73 11.99
C ALA A 19 7.87 -0.70 11.85
N LYS A 20 6.94 -0.88 10.92
CA LYS A 20 6.42 -2.19 10.54
C LYS A 20 6.84 -2.46 9.12
N ASP A 21 6.97 -3.74 8.80
CA ASP A 21 7.13 -4.19 7.43
C ASP A 21 5.77 -4.13 6.73
N TYR A 22 5.69 -3.34 5.66
CA TYR A 22 4.55 -3.25 4.77
C TYR A 22 4.91 -3.89 3.44
N SER A 23 3.97 -4.62 2.85
CA SER A 23 4.14 -5.18 1.51
C SER A 23 3.67 -4.14 0.50
N CYS A 24 4.60 -3.52 -0.24
CA CYS A 24 4.28 -2.61 -1.34
C CYS A 24 4.05 -3.43 -2.61
N LYS A 25 2.83 -3.37 -3.15
CA LYS A 25 2.49 -4.07 -4.40
C LYS A 25 2.29 -3.05 -5.51
N CYS A 26 3.10 -3.15 -6.57
CA CYS A 26 2.98 -2.37 -7.78
C CYS A 26 2.30 -3.19 -8.88
N THR A 27 1.18 -2.70 -9.40
CA THR A 27 0.42 -3.35 -10.48
C THR A 27 0.60 -2.54 -11.75
N THR A 28 1.08 -3.19 -12.81
CA THR A 28 1.17 -2.61 -14.15
C THR A 28 -0.12 -2.89 -14.90
N THR A 29 -0.71 -1.84 -15.43
CA THR A 29 -1.92 -1.85 -16.24
C THR A 29 -1.57 -1.31 -17.62
N ASP A 30 -1.99 -2.00 -18.67
CA ASP A 30 -1.97 -1.49 -20.05
C ASP A 30 -3.40 -1.39 -20.55
N SER A 31 -3.81 -0.21 -21.00
CA SER A 31 -5.13 0.01 -21.61
C SER A 31 -6.31 -0.44 -20.71
N GLY A 32 -6.14 -0.28 -19.40
CA GLY A 32 -7.14 -0.68 -18.38
C GLY A 32 -7.10 -2.15 -17.97
N VAL A 33 -6.17 -2.95 -18.50
CA VAL A 33 -6.00 -4.37 -18.14
C VAL A 33 -4.72 -4.56 -17.35
N ALA A 34 -4.79 -5.22 -16.20
CA ALA A 34 -3.61 -5.57 -15.42
C ALA A 34 -2.76 -6.59 -16.20
N VAL A 35 -1.53 -6.21 -16.55
CA VAL A 35 -0.58 -7.03 -17.32
C VAL A 35 0.51 -7.63 -16.43
N GLY A 36 0.67 -7.15 -15.19
CA GLY A 36 1.62 -7.70 -14.25
C GLY A 36 1.57 -7.05 -12.87
N SER A 37 2.26 -7.65 -11.90
CA SER A 37 2.49 -7.02 -10.61
C SER A 37 3.83 -7.44 -10.01
N THR A 38 4.43 -6.54 -9.25
CA THR A 38 5.62 -6.80 -8.43
C THR A 38 5.32 -6.46 -6.98
N THR A 39 5.99 -7.15 -6.06
CA THR A 39 5.82 -6.94 -4.62
C THR A 39 7.18 -6.76 -3.97
N SER A 40 7.30 -5.75 -3.10
CA SER A 40 8.50 -5.45 -2.32
C SER A 40 8.12 -5.15 -0.87
N THR A 41 9.08 -5.24 0.04
CA THR A 41 8.87 -4.93 1.46
C THR A 41 9.41 -3.54 1.78
N VAL A 42 8.61 -2.72 2.45
CA VAL A 42 8.98 -1.37 2.91
C VAL A 42 8.79 -1.31 4.42
N THR A 43 9.88 -1.09 5.15
CA THR A 43 9.86 -0.98 6.60
C THR A 43 9.77 0.49 7.01
N GLY A 44 8.76 0.85 7.80
CA GLY A 44 8.63 2.23 8.24
C GLY A 44 7.36 2.49 9.04
N LYS A 45 7.12 3.75 9.40
CA LYS A 45 5.78 4.15 9.87
C LYS A 45 4.84 4.04 8.68
N LYS A 46 3.57 3.67 8.93
CA LYS A 46 2.57 3.47 7.86
C LYS A 46 2.59 4.58 6.80
N LYS A 47 2.54 5.84 7.23
CA LYS A 47 2.51 7.01 6.35
C LYS A 47 3.80 7.18 5.52
N ASP A 48 4.95 6.87 6.10
CA ASP A 48 6.24 6.97 5.42
C ASP A 48 6.41 5.81 4.43
N ALA A 49 5.96 4.61 4.81
CA ALA A 49 5.94 3.43 3.94
C ALA A 49 4.96 3.59 2.76
N GLU A 50 3.79 4.20 3.00
CA GLU A 50 2.82 4.56 1.97
C GLU A 50 3.41 5.57 0.99
N ALA A 51 4.01 6.66 1.49
CA ALA A 51 4.66 7.64 0.64
C ALA A 51 5.82 7.03 -0.19
N ALA A 52 6.61 6.15 0.41
CA ALA A 52 7.70 5.46 -0.27
C ALA A 52 7.19 4.47 -1.34
N CYS A 53 6.08 3.78 -1.08
CA CYS A 53 5.47 2.85 -2.05
C CYS A 53 4.84 3.61 -3.22
N ASN A 54 4.04 4.64 -2.94
CA ASN A 54 3.34 5.45 -3.93
C ASN A 54 4.32 6.29 -4.77
N ALA A 55 5.55 6.52 -4.31
CA ALA A 55 6.60 7.13 -5.15
C ALA A 55 6.94 6.29 -6.39
N GLY A 56 6.57 5.01 -6.41
CA GLY A 56 6.66 4.14 -7.59
C GLY A 56 5.52 4.29 -8.60
N ASP A 57 4.50 5.09 -8.30
CA ASP A 57 3.41 5.36 -9.21
C ASP A 57 3.93 6.08 -10.47
N ALA A 58 3.62 5.53 -11.64
CA ALA A 58 4.05 6.08 -12.91
C ALA A 58 3.03 5.81 -14.00
N ALA A 59 2.81 6.75 -14.91
CA ALA A 59 1.94 6.56 -16.05
C ALA A 59 2.56 7.14 -17.32
N VAL A 60 2.53 6.36 -18.40
CA VAL A 60 3.03 6.75 -19.72
C VAL A 60 2.07 6.18 -20.78
N GLY A 61 1.31 7.07 -21.42
CA GLY A 61 0.32 6.68 -22.43
C GLY A 61 -0.77 5.79 -21.83
N THR A 62 -0.95 4.59 -22.37
CA THR A 62 -1.90 3.58 -21.87
C THR A 62 -1.33 2.72 -20.74
N LEU A 63 -0.03 2.83 -20.49
CA LEU A 63 0.67 2.09 -19.45
C LEU A 63 0.60 2.86 -18.14
N SER A 64 0.16 2.22 -17.06
CA SER A 64 0.14 2.78 -15.71
C SER A 64 0.67 1.76 -14.72
N VAL A 65 1.47 2.22 -13.78
CA VAL A 65 1.99 1.45 -12.64
C VAL A 65 1.39 2.11 -11.41
N ASN A 66 0.64 1.32 -10.64
CA ASN A 66 0.01 1.76 -9.40
C ASN A 66 0.56 0.93 -8.25
N CYS A 67 1.22 1.57 -7.31
CA CYS A 67 1.90 0.99 -6.16
C CYS A 67 1.14 1.33 -4.87
N GLU A 68 0.73 0.31 -4.12
CA GLU A 68 0.01 0.49 -2.86
C GLU A 68 0.51 -0.49 -1.80
N ILE A 69 0.64 0.00 -0.57
CA ILE A 69 0.92 -0.85 0.59
C ILE A 69 -0.29 -1.75 0.91
N GLN A 70 -0.03 -3.02 1.21
CA GLN A 70 -1.00 -4.04 1.62
C GLN A 70 -1.03 -4.20 3.14
#